data_AF-A0A2Z5ELY1-F1
#
_entry.id   AF-A0A2Z5ELY1-F1
#
_cell.length_a   1.000
_cell.length_b   1.000
_cell.length_c   1.000
_cell.angle_alpha   90.00
_cell.angle_beta   90.00
_cell.angle_gamma   90.00
#
_symmetry.space_group_name_H-M   'P 1'
#
loop_
_entity.id
_entity.type
_entity.pdbx_description
1 polymer ?
#
loop_
_entity_poly.entity_id
_entity_poly.type
_entity_poly.pdbx_seq_one_letter_code
_entity_poly.pdbx_strand_id
1 'polypeptide(L)'
;MILLGGLALQSLSHWGDIHAFMINESDSLPNWAFLVESGRFPKRGEYVVFKPGRTPLVVKYFGDNPPAFAKIAYGVPGDTVTREGADVLVNGSKVAGLKPFTRKGDPLVAGPIGTIPKGCVYAGSPHRDGFDSRYAAIGFVCGHRIAGVGRPIL
;
A
#
# COMPACT_ATOMS: atom_id res chain seq x y z
N MET A 1 -12.37 43.55 -0.39
CA MET A 1 -11.43 42.71 -1.17
C MET A 1 -10.32 42.11 -0.28
N ILE A 2 -10.68 41.56 0.90
CA ILE A 2 -9.73 40.94 1.85
C ILE A 2 -10.16 39.48 2.15
N LEU A 3 -11.46 39.19 2.09
CA LEU A 3 -12.03 37.85 2.28
C LEU A 3 -11.55 36.82 1.24
N LEU A 4 -11.38 37.21 -0.03
CA LEU A 4 -10.91 36.30 -1.08
C LEU A 4 -9.44 35.88 -0.90
N GLY A 5 -8.58 36.79 -0.42
CA GLY A 5 -7.17 36.50 -0.16
C GLY A 5 -6.97 35.58 1.04
N GLY A 6 -7.70 35.79 2.13
CA GLY A 6 -7.63 34.93 3.31
C GLY A 6 -8.08 33.48 3.04
N LEU A 7 -9.18 33.32 2.29
CA LEU A 7 -9.69 32.00 1.89
C LEU A 7 -8.72 31.27 0.95
N ALA A 8 -8.10 31.99 0.00
CA ALA A 8 -7.12 31.41 -0.90
C ALA A 8 -5.87 30.91 -0.15
N LEU A 9 -5.29 31.70 0.76
CA LEU A 9 -4.13 31.27 1.55
C LEU A 9 -4.44 30.07 2.46
N GLN A 10 -5.60 30.06 3.13
CA GLN A 10 -6.04 28.95 3.98
C GLN A 10 -6.29 27.67 3.17
N SER A 11 -6.83 27.80 1.96
CA SER A 11 -7.04 26.65 1.07
C SER A 11 -5.72 26.05 0.59
N LEU A 12 -4.71 26.88 0.32
CA LEU A 12 -3.38 26.44 -0.11
C LEU A 12 -2.58 25.81 1.04
N SER A 13 -2.65 26.37 2.25
CA SER A 13 -2.00 25.77 3.42
C SER A 13 -2.60 24.41 3.74
N HIS A 14 -3.93 24.32 3.76
CA HIS A 14 -4.63 23.06 3.98
C HIS A 14 -4.32 22.02 2.90
N TRP A 15 -4.18 22.45 1.64
CA TRP A 15 -3.76 21.57 0.55
C TRP A 15 -2.35 21.00 0.77
N GLY A 16 -1.41 21.83 1.24
CA GLY A 16 -0.05 21.37 1.59
C GLY A 16 -0.02 20.41 2.78
N ASP A 17 -0.91 20.57 3.76
CA ASP A 17 -0.98 19.69 4.94
C ASP A 17 -1.43 18.27 4.60
N ILE A 18 -2.23 18.12 3.53
CA ILE A 18 -2.79 16.82 3.13
C ILE A 18 -2.10 16.22 1.91
N HIS A 19 -1.26 16.95 1.17
CA HIS A 19 -0.58 16.43 -0.02
C HIS A 19 0.92 16.25 0.20
N ALA A 20 1.43 15.05 -0.09
CA ALA A 20 2.86 14.75 -0.08
C ALA A 20 3.33 14.25 -1.46
N PHE A 21 4.60 14.46 -1.77
CA PHE A 21 5.24 13.92 -2.97
C PHE A 21 6.15 12.74 -2.60
N MET A 22 5.94 11.59 -3.24
CA MET A 22 6.70 10.36 -2.97
C MET A 22 7.38 9.87 -4.24
N ILE A 23 8.71 9.74 -4.21
CA ILE A 23 9.49 9.10 -5.28
C ILE A 23 9.48 7.59 -5.03
N ASN A 24 9.25 6.79 -6.08
CA ASN A 24 9.26 5.34 -5.98
C ASN A 24 10.68 4.79 -6.13
N GLU A 25 11.15 4.05 -5.12
CA GLU A 25 12.51 3.51 -5.08
C GLU A 25 12.60 2.06 -5.56
N SER A 26 11.50 1.47 -6.04
CA SER A 26 11.45 0.06 -6.41
C SER A 26 10.69 -0.20 -7.71
N ASP A 27 11.11 -1.24 -8.44
CA ASP A 27 10.43 -1.75 -9.66
C ASP A 27 9.08 -2.44 -9.36
N SER A 28 8.54 -2.29 -8.16
CA SER A 28 7.31 -2.96 -7.77
C SER A 28 6.06 -2.35 -8.41
N LEU A 29 6.14 -1.10 -8.87
CA LEU A 29 5.15 -0.37 -9.66
C LEU A 29 5.86 0.38 -10.80
N PRO A 30 5.20 0.59 -11.96
CA PRO A 30 5.83 1.22 -13.12
C PRO A 30 6.01 2.74 -12.99
N ASN A 31 5.47 3.36 -11.94
CA ASN A 31 5.47 4.82 -11.77
C ASN A 31 6.73 5.28 -11.04
N TRP A 32 7.28 6.43 -11.45
CA TRP A 32 8.46 7.02 -10.82
C TRP A 32 8.14 7.86 -9.57
N ALA A 33 6.93 8.44 -9.49
CA ALA A 33 6.47 9.18 -8.33
C ALA A 33 4.95 9.13 -8.12
N PHE A 34 4.52 9.57 -6.94
CA PHE A 34 3.12 9.72 -6.54
C PHE A 34 2.88 11.05 -5.85
N LEU A 35 1.76 11.71 -6.18
CA LEU A 35 1.13 12.71 -5.34
C LEU A 35 0.18 12.01 -4.36
N VAL A 36 0.44 12.14 -3.07
CA VAL A 36 -0.25 11.40 -2.01
C VAL A 36 -1.25 12.31 -1.32
N GLU A 37 -2.53 11.93 -1.31
CA GLU A 37 -3.60 12.58 -0.55
C GLU A 37 -3.76 11.86 0.80
N SER A 38 -3.42 12.55 1.88
CA SER A 38 -3.35 12.02 3.24
C SER A 38 -4.72 11.86 3.88
N GLY A 39 -4.85 10.90 4.79
CA GLY A 39 -6.08 10.70 5.58
C GLY A 39 -7.25 10.09 4.81
N ARG A 40 -7.12 9.89 3.50
CA ARG A 40 -8.14 9.23 2.68
C ARG A 40 -7.97 7.71 2.71
N PHE A 41 -9.09 7.00 2.86
CA PHE A 41 -9.13 5.55 2.72
C PHE A 41 -9.17 5.16 1.22
N PRO A 42 -8.33 4.22 0.75
CA PRO A 42 -8.27 3.81 -0.64
C PRO A 42 -9.52 3.04 -1.09
N LYS A 43 -9.96 3.30 -2.31
CA LYS A 43 -10.91 2.45 -3.05
C LYS A 43 -10.15 1.36 -3.80
N ARG A 44 -10.87 0.33 -4.25
CA ARG A 44 -10.30 -0.73 -5.08
C ARG A 44 -9.62 -0.13 -6.31
N GLY A 45 -8.41 -0.59 -6.60
CA GLY A 45 -7.63 -0.18 -7.77
C GLY A 45 -6.84 1.11 -7.58
N GLU A 46 -7.09 1.89 -6.53
CA GLU A 46 -6.27 3.05 -6.21
C GLU A 46 -4.92 2.64 -5.61
N TYR A 47 -3.93 3.53 -5.70
CA TYR A 47 -2.67 3.32 -5.00
C TYR A 47 -2.82 3.66 -3.52
N VAL A 48 -2.65 2.68 -2.66
CA VAL A 48 -2.55 2.90 -1.21
C VAL A 48 -1.10 3.18 -0.83
N VAL A 49 -0.89 4.26 -0.07
CA VAL A 49 0.39 4.57 0.56
C VAL A 49 0.29 4.20 2.05
N PHE A 50 1.24 3.41 2.54
CA PHE A 50 1.16 2.88 3.90
C PHE A 50 2.50 2.60 4.56
N LYS A 51 2.49 2.55 5.90
CA LYS A 51 3.64 2.12 6.72
C LYS A 51 3.70 0.58 6.73
N PRO A 52 4.81 -0.05 6.29
CA PRO A 52 4.90 -1.50 6.14
C PRO A 52 4.91 -2.27 7.47
N GLY A 53 5.01 -1.57 8.60
CA GLY A 53 5.15 -2.18 9.92
C GLY A 53 6.62 -2.40 10.26
N ARG A 54 6.90 -3.24 11.26
CA ARG A 54 8.26 -3.50 11.76
C ARG A 54 8.52 -4.99 12.03
N THR A 55 7.96 -5.86 11.19
CA THR A 55 8.30 -7.29 11.27
C THR A 55 9.81 -7.49 11.05
N PRO A 56 10.43 -8.56 11.56
CA PRO A 56 11.88 -8.76 11.42
C PRO A 56 12.36 -8.68 9.97
N LEU A 57 11.56 -9.17 9.04
CA LEU A 57 11.86 -9.09 7.61
C LEU A 57 11.79 -7.65 7.08
N VAL A 58 10.81 -6.84 7.52
CA VAL A 58 10.78 -5.41 7.15
C VAL A 58 12.02 -4.69 7.69
N VAL A 59 12.36 -4.88 8.97
CA VAL A 59 13.52 -4.22 9.58
C VAL A 59 14.83 -4.63 8.90
N LYS A 60 15.00 -5.91 8.57
CA LYS A 60 16.20 -6.42 7.89
C LYS A 60 16.47 -5.76 6.53
N TYR A 61 15.42 -5.45 5.77
CA TYR A 61 15.56 -4.93 4.40
C TYR A 61 15.39 -3.42 4.28
N PHE A 62 14.67 -2.79 5.20
CA PHE A 62 14.26 -1.39 5.11
C PHE A 62 14.66 -0.57 6.36
N GLY A 63 15.33 -1.19 7.34
CA GLY A 63 15.78 -0.53 8.57
C GLY A 63 14.68 -0.35 9.61
N ASP A 64 15.05 0.25 10.74
CA ASP A 64 14.15 0.49 11.87
C ASP A 64 13.03 1.49 11.59
N ASN A 65 13.27 2.42 10.66
CA ASN A 65 12.32 3.43 10.23
C ASN A 65 12.08 3.27 8.72
N PRO A 66 11.35 2.22 8.30
CA PRO A 66 11.17 1.94 6.89
C PRO A 66 10.35 3.05 6.21
N PRO A 67 10.67 3.41 4.96
CA PRO A 67 9.86 4.34 4.20
C PRO A 67 8.46 3.80 3.98
N ALA A 68 7.52 4.69 3.66
CA ALA A 68 6.18 4.27 3.26
C ALA A 68 6.23 3.49 1.94
N PHE A 69 5.32 2.53 1.78
CA PHE A 69 5.19 1.74 0.57
C PHE A 69 3.98 2.22 -0.22
N ALA A 70 4.11 2.24 -1.55
CA ALA A 70 2.99 2.40 -2.47
C ALA A 70 2.65 1.05 -3.11
N LYS A 71 1.36 0.68 -3.10
CA LYS A 71 0.82 -0.54 -3.71
C LYS A 71 -0.58 -0.26 -4.24
N ILE A 72 -1.16 -1.19 -5.00
CA ILE A 72 -2.55 -1.11 -5.45
C ILE A 72 -3.44 -1.76 -4.38
N ALA A 73 -4.55 -1.13 -4.03
CA ALA A 73 -5.59 -1.72 -3.20
C ALA A 73 -6.40 -2.74 -4.02
N TYR A 74 -5.90 -3.97 -4.14
CA TYR A 74 -6.60 -5.03 -4.87
C TYR A 74 -7.84 -5.55 -4.14
N GLY A 75 -7.81 -5.54 -2.80
CA GLY A 75 -8.95 -5.88 -1.96
C GLY A 75 -9.27 -4.79 -0.95
N VAL A 76 -10.55 -4.58 -0.69
CA VAL A 76 -11.11 -3.58 0.24
C VAL A 76 -12.02 -4.27 1.26
N PRO A 77 -12.49 -3.59 2.33
CA PRO A 77 -13.29 -4.22 3.37
C PRO A 77 -14.49 -4.99 2.82
N GLY A 78 -14.69 -6.22 3.33
CA GLY A 78 -15.76 -7.12 2.91
C GLY A 78 -15.38 -8.07 1.77
N ASP A 79 -14.31 -7.80 1.02
CA ASP A 79 -13.79 -8.77 0.05
C ASP A 79 -13.23 -10.01 0.73
N THR A 80 -13.24 -11.13 0.02
CA THR A 80 -12.64 -12.39 0.49
C THR A 80 -11.33 -12.65 -0.22
N VAL A 81 -10.27 -12.87 0.56
CA VAL A 81 -8.98 -13.34 0.06
C VAL A 81 -8.91 -14.85 0.21
N THR A 82 -8.62 -15.56 -0.88
CA THR A 82 -8.42 -17.01 -0.89
C THR A 82 -7.04 -17.35 -1.48
N ARG A 83 -6.68 -18.63 -1.37
CA ARG A 83 -5.41 -19.13 -1.89
C ARG A 83 -5.63 -20.48 -2.55
N GLU A 84 -5.12 -20.61 -3.77
CA GLU A 84 -5.13 -21.83 -4.58
C GLU A 84 -3.69 -22.17 -4.95
N GLY A 85 -3.10 -23.13 -4.24
CA GLY A 85 -1.66 -23.37 -4.33
C GLY A 85 -0.85 -22.13 -3.97
N ALA A 86 -0.07 -21.62 -4.92
CA ALA A 86 0.72 -20.39 -4.76
C ALA A 86 -0.05 -19.11 -5.15
N ASP A 87 -1.22 -19.24 -5.77
CA ASP A 87 -1.98 -18.09 -6.25
C ASP A 87 -2.82 -17.49 -5.12
N VAL A 88 -2.81 -16.15 -5.05
CA VAL A 88 -3.65 -15.38 -4.15
C VAL A 88 -4.75 -14.73 -4.96
N LEU A 89 -5.99 -14.93 -4.51
CA LEU A 89 -7.18 -14.45 -5.19
C LEU A 89 -7.95 -13.51 -4.26
N VAL A 90 -8.54 -12.46 -4.84
CA VAL A 90 -9.49 -11.57 -4.18
C VAL A 90 -10.82 -11.72 -4.91
N ASN A 91 -11.86 -12.14 -4.19
CA ASN A 91 -13.17 -12.49 -4.77
C ASN A 91 -13.06 -13.42 -6.00
N GLY A 92 -12.19 -14.43 -5.93
CA GLY A 92 -11.96 -15.39 -7.00
C GLY A 92 -11.12 -14.88 -8.19
N SER A 93 -10.70 -13.62 -8.18
CA SER A 93 -9.78 -13.08 -9.20
C SER A 93 -8.34 -13.16 -8.72
N LYS A 94 -7.46 -13.78 -9.49
CA LYS A 94 -6.02 -13.85 -9.18
C LYS A 94 -5.40 -12.45 -9.17
N VAL A 95 -4.74 -12.09 -8.07
CA VAL A 95 -4.09 -10.76 -7.89
C VAL A 95 -2.59 -10.85 -7.63
N ALA A 96 -2.09 -12.00 -7.17
CA ALA A 96 -0.68 -12.21 -6.90
C ALA A 96 -0.31 -13.69 -6.94
N GLY A 97 0.98 -13.97 -7.14
CA GLY A 97 1.58 -15.27 -6.91
C GLY A 97 2.58 -15.20 -5.76
N LEU A 98 2.56 -16.21 -4.89
CA LEU A 98 3.55 -16.41 -3.85
C LEU A 98 4.82 -17.01 -4.42
N LYS A 99 5.93 -16.65 -3.78
CA LYS A 99 7.20 -17.37 -3.88
C LYS A 99 7.70 -17.67 -2.46
N PRO A 100 8.42 -18.78 -2.26
CA PRO A 100 8.80 -19.24 -0.93
C PRO A 100 9.94 -18.44 -0.30
N PHE A 101 10.75 -17.72 -1.10
CA PHE A 101 11.92 -16.99 -0.62
C PHE A 101 12.07 -15.60 -1.26
N THR A 102 12.71 -14.68 -0.53
CA THR A 102 13.20 -13.41 -1.09
C THR A 102 14.32 -13.66 -2.10
N ARG A 103 14.75 -12.61 -2.82
CA ARG A 103 15.92 -12.72 -3.71
C ARG A 103 17.22 -13.06 -2.96
N LYS A 104 17.29 -12.81 -1.64
CA LYS A 104 18.46 -13.11 -0.80
C LYS A 104 18.29 -14.41 0.02
N GLY A 105 17.26 -15.21 -0.28
CA GLY A 105 17.05 -16.53 0.35
C GLY A 105 16.29 -16.54 1.68
N ASP A 106 15.79 -15.40 2.16
CA ASP A 106 14.99 -15.36 3.39
C ASP A 106 13.59 -15.95 3.16
N PRO A 107 13.04 -16.75 4.09
CA PRO A 107 11.73 -17.38 3.93
C PRO A 107 10.61 -16.34 3.91
N LEU A 108 9.62 -16.57 3.04
CA LEU A 108 8.43 -15.74 2.90
C LEU A 108 7.19 -16.51 3.34
N VAL A 109 6.69 -16.15 4.51
CA VAL A 109 5.45 -16.72 5.06
C VAL A 109 4.25 -16.12 4.35
N ALA A 110 3.34 -16.98 3.92
CA ALA A 110 2.13 -16.60 3.20
C ALA A 110 1.24 -15.68 4.04
N GLY A 111 0.66 -14.67 3.39
CA GLY A 111 -0.22 -13.68 4.02
C GLY A 111 -1.58 -14.23 4.45
N PRO A 112 -2.36 -13.40 5.17
CA PRO A 112 -3.69 -13.78 5.66
C PRO A 112 -4.66 -14.06 4.51
N ILE A 113 -5.62 -14.94 4.78
CA ILE A 113 -6.79 -15.24 3.94
C ILE A 113 -8.07 -14.94 4.74
N GLY A 114 -9.21 -14.98 4.07
CA GLY A 114 -10.53 -14.69 4.63
C GLY A 114 -11.02 -13.28 4.29
N THR A 115 -12.07 -12.85 4.97
CA THR A 115 -12.68 -11.54 4.74
C THR A 115 -11.76 -10.41 5.20
N ILE A 116 -11.55 -9.41 4.35
CA ILE A 116 -10.79 -8.21 4.67
C ILE A 116 -11.59 -7.40 5.71
N PRO A 117 -11.02 -7.13 6.90
CA PRO A 117 -11.74 -6.41 7.96
C PRO A 117 -12.06 -4.95 7.58
N LYS A 118 -13.03 -4.36 8.29
CA LYS A 118 -13.31 -2.92 8.19
C LYS A 118 -12.05 -2.10 8.44
N GLY A 119 -11.80 -1.12 7.57
CA GLY A 119 -10.63 -0.25 7.69
C GLY A 119 -9.31 -0.90 7.27
N CYS A 120 -9.36 -2.05 6.58
CA CYS A 120 -8.18 -2.73 6.04
C CYS A 120 -8.26 -2.87 4.53
N VAL A 121 -7.11 -3.02 3.88
CA VAL A 121 -6.99 -3.40 2.47
C VAL A 121 -6.00 -4.54 2.27
N TYR A 122 -6.21 -5.30 1.21
CA TYR A 122 -5.15 -6.10 0.60
C TYR A 122 -4.38 -5.19 -0.37
N ALA A 123 -3.18 -4.80 0.03
CA ALA A 123 -2.29 -3.97 -0.76
C ALA A 123 -1.34 -4.88 -1.55
N GLY A 124 -1.29 -4.76 -2.87
CA GLY A 124 -0.49 -5.64 -3.73
C GLY A 124 0.10 -4.94 -4.95
N SER A 125 0.94 -5.65 -5.70
CA SER A 125 1.38 -5.20 -7.02
C SER A 125 1.54 -6.39 -7.99
N PRO A 126 1.53 -6.16 -9.31
CA PRO A 126 1.63 -7.25 -10.28
C PRO A 126 3.04 -7.86 -10.33
N HIS A 127 4.03 -7.17 -9.77
CA HIS A 127 5.42 -7.61 -9.82
C HIS A 127 5.63 -8.93 -9.06
N ARG A 128 6.37 -9.88 -9.66
CA ARG A 128 6.65 -11.22 -9.07
C ARG A 128 7.33 -11.11 -7.71
N ASP A 129 8.24 -10.16 -7.56
CA ASP A 129 8.95 -9.91 -6.30
C ASP A 129 8.28 -8.83 -5.42
N GLY A 130 7.00 -8.53 -5.66
CA GLY A 130 6.25 -7.57 -4.83
C GLY A 130 6.23 -7.99 -3.37
N PHE A 131 6.79 -7.16 -2.49
CA PHE A 131 6.73 -7.34 -1.04
C PHE A 131 5.54 -6.57 -0.48
N ASP A 132 4.43 -7.27 -0.26
CA ASP A 132 3.11 -6.69 -0.04
C ASP A 132 2.19 -7.67 0.73
N SER A 133 0.86 -7.43 0.76
CA SER A 133 -0.11 -8.22 1.54
C SER A 133 -0.15 -9.72 1.20
N ARG A 134 0.48 -10.16 0.09
CA ARG A 134 0.66 -11.59 -0.17
C ARG A 134 1.49 -12.29 0.91
N TYR A 135 2.24 -11.55 1.72
CA TYR A 135 3.09 -12.10 2.79
C TYR A 135 2.64 -11.65 4.18
N ALA A 136 2.79 -12.55 5.16
CA ALA A 136 2.46 -12.27 6.57
C ALA A 136 3.28 -11.12 7.16
N ALA A 137 4.48 -10.89 6.62
CA ALA A 137 5.34 -9.78 7.01
C ALA A 137 4.70 -8.40 6.81
N ILE A 138 3.74 -8.28 5.88
CA ILE A 138 2.96 -7.05 5.64
C ILE A 138 1.51 -7.22 6.12
N GLY A 139 0.89 -8.36 5.81
CA GLY A 139 -0.51 -8.65 6.14
C GLY A 139 -1.52 -7.73 5.44
N PHE A 140 -2.77 -7.72 5.92
CA PHE A 140 -3.69 -6.66 5.56
C PHE A 140 -3.20 -5.33 6.14
N VAL A 141 -3.32 -4.27 5.35
CA VAL A 141 -2.90 -2.92 5.75
C VAL A 141 -4.10 -2.20 6.32
N CYS A 142 -4.05 -1.85 7.61
CA CYS A 142 -5.22 -1.37 8.36
C CYS A 142 -5.00 -0.01 9.01
N GLY A 143 -6.08 0.77 9.09
CA GLY A 143 -6.21 1.96 9.94
C GLY A 143 -4.99 2.89 9.86
N HIS A 144 -4.34 3.11 11.01
CA HIS A 144 -3.21 4.03 11.18
C HIS A 144 -1.98 3.70 10.32
N ARG A 145 -1.90 2.50 9.72
CA ARG A 145 -0.84 2.18 8.75
C ARG A 145 -1.09 2.84 7.41
N ILE A 146 -2.33 3.14 7.05
CA ILE A 146 -2.68 3.82 5.78
C ILE A 146 -2.36 5.30 5.95
N ALA A 147 -1.38 5.78 5.18
CA ALA A 147 -1.00 7.18 5.15
C ALA A 147 -1.94 7.98 4.22
N GLY A 148 -2.38 7.37 3.12
CA GLY A 148 -3.25 8.04 2.16
C GLY A 148 -3.35 7.30 0.83
N VAL A 149 -3.77 8.03 -0.19
CA VAL A 149 -3.96 7.51 -1.54
C VAL A 149 -3.04 8.23 -2.52
N GLY A 150 -2.25 7.47 -3.27
CA GLY A 150 -1.34 7.97 -4.28
C GLY A 150 -2.03 8.15 -5.64
N ARG A 151 -1.72 9.25 -6.31
CA ARG A 151 -1.96 9.46 -7.74
C ARG A 151 -0.63 9.36 -8.46
N PRO A 152 -0.48 8.47 -9.44
CA PRO A 152 0.79 8.29 -10.14
C PRO A 152 1.11 9.54 -10.95
N ILE A 153 2.41 9.82 -11.07
CA ILE A 153 2.94 10.85 -11.97
C ILE A 153 3.63 10.09 -13.11
N LEU A 154 3.25 10.46 -14.34
CA LEU A 154 3.76 9.87 -15.59
C LEU A 154 5.19 10.32 -15.86
#